data_AF-A0A2N7B2Y6-F1
#
_entry.id   AF-A0A2N7B2Y6-F1
#
_cell.length_a   1.000
_cell.length_b   1.000
_cell.length_c   1.000
_cell.angle_alpha   90.00
_cell.angle_beta   90.00
_cell.angle_gamma   90.00
#
_symmetry.space_group_name_H-M   'P 1'
#
loop_
_entity.id
_entity.type
_entity.pdbx_description
1 polymer ?
#
loop_
_entity_poly.entity_id
_entity_poly.type
_entity_poly.pdbx_seq_one_letter_code
_entity_poly.pdbx_strand_id
1 'polypeptide(L)'
;MPHEKNNIDLETGEIKRVNANFVQFYDDHLDLIMKMTKENSTALTVFLWIVKYMDNRNALVVSQQAIAESLGLHKNTVYLAIKYLKEKKALTVLRSSNTNIFAINAQIAWRDSADAKKFAHFDAKVYISESEQHEDEAKPLYDKQLVGHVKQRSTKKRIKDIG
;
A
#
# COMPACT_ATOMS: atom_id res chain seq x y z
N MET A 1 -20.38 -12.14 -8.96
CA MET A 1 -19.04 -12.13 -9.60
C MET A 1 -18.42 -13.51 -9.40
N PRO A 2 -17.70 -14.08 -10.36
CA PRO A 2 -16.99 -15.33 -10.13
C PRO A 2 -15.88 -15.13 -9.09
N HIS A 3 -15.89 -15.94 -8.04
CA HIS A 3 -14.85 -15.99 -7.00
C HIS A 3 -13.73 -16.97 -7.33
N GLU A 4 -13.68 -17.41 -8.60
CA GLU A 4 -12.80 -18.45 -9.07
C GLU A 4 -12.32 -18.07 -10.47
N LYS A 5 -11.05 -18.32 -10.75
CA LYS A 5 -10.42 -18.12 -12.05
C LYS A 5 -9.58 -19.32 -12.42
N ASN A 6 -9.40 -19.53 -13.72
CA ASN A 6 -8.44 -20.49 -14.24
C ASN A 6 -7.07 -19.81 -14.30
N ASN A 7 -6.08 -20.38 -13.62
CA ASN A 7 -4.68 -20.03 -13.79
C ASN A 7 -4.06 -21.05 -14.75
N ILE A 8 -3.43 -20.57 -15.81
CA ILE A 8 -2.78 -21.42 -16.82
C ILE A 8 -1.29 -21.40 -16.49
N ASP A 9 -0.72 -22.57 -16.23
CA ASP A 9 0.72 -22.73 -16.18
C ASP A 9 1.27 -22.66 -17.60
N LEU A 10 2.12 -21.66 -17.87
CA LEU A 10 2.66 -21.39 -19.21
C LEU A 10 3.69 -22.43 -19.66
N GLU A 11 4.29 -23.18 -18.74
CA GLU A 11 5.29 -24.21 -19.06
C GLU A 11 4.64 -25.58 -19.28
N THR A 12 3.63 -25.93 -18.48
CA THR A 12 2.99 -27.26 -18.54
C THR A 12 1.66 -27.26 -19.30
N GLY A 13 1.03 -26.11 -19.51
CA GLY A 13 -0.31 -25.99 -20.09
C GLY A 13 -1.44 -26.43 -19.15
N GLU A 14 -1.13 -26.80 -17.90
CA GLU A 14 -2.13 -27.22 -16.93
C GLU A 14 -3.02 -26.05 -16.50
N ILE A 15 -4.33 -26.31 -16.44
CA ILE A 15 -5.32 -25.34 -15.98
C ILE A 15 -5.66 -25.64 -14.52
N LYS A 16 -5.27 -24.75 -13.61
CA LYS A 16 -5.60 -24.84 -12.19
C LYS A 16 -6.70 -23.85 -11.84
N ARG A 17 -7.79 -24.34 -11.26
CA ARG A 17 -8.87 -23.50 -10.72
C ARG A 17 -8.41 -22.93 -9.38
N VAL A 18 -8.38 -21.60 -9.26
CA VAL A 18 -7.93 -20.89 -8.06
C VAL A 18 -8.95 -19.83 -7.64
N ASN A 19 -8.94 -19.47 -6.36
CA ASN A 19 -9.79 -18.39 -5.86
C ASN A 19 -9.41 -17.06 -6.53
N ALA A 20 -10.42 -16.25 -6.84
CA ALA A 20 -10.31 -14.93 -7.42
C ALA A 20 -11.11 -13.93 -6.58
N ASN A 21 -10.70 -12.66 -6.63
CA ASN A 21 -11.42 -11.56 -5.98
C ASN A 21 -11.64 -11.75 -4.47
N PHE A 22 -10.66 -12.34 -3.78
CA PHE A 22 -10.68 -12.49 -2.33
C PHE A 22 -9.62 -11.59 -1.67
N VAL A 23 -9.82 -11.33 -0.38
CA VAL A 23 -8.80 -10.79 0.51
C VAL A 23 -8.70 -11.75 1.68
N GLN A 24 -7.48 -12.16 1.99
CA GLN A 24 -7.18 -12.99 3.14
C GLN A 24 -6.92 -12.11 4.35
N PHE A 25 -7.59 -12.38 5.46
CA PHE A 25 -7.27 -11.82 6.77
C PHE A 25 -6.63 -12.90 7.64
N TYR A 26 -5.62 -12.54 8.42
CA TYR A 26 -4.98 -13.47 9.35
C TYR A 26 -5.70 -13.45 10.71
N ASP A 27 -5.81 -14.62 11.32
CA ASP A 27 -6.58 -14.87 12.53
C ASP A 27 -6.02 -14.12 13.75
N ASP A 28 -4.70 -14.11 13.89
CA ASP A 28 -3.92 -13.36 14.89
C ASP A 28 -4.15 -11.84 14.87
N HIS A 29 -4.72 -11.30 13.79
CA HIS A 29 -5.03 -9.89 13.63
C HIS A 29 -6.53 -9.55 13.63
N LEU A 30 -7.41 -10.54 13.80
CA LEU A 30 -8.86 -10.29 13.88
C LEU A 30 -9.25 -9.47 15.12
N ASP A 31 -8.56 -9.66 16.25
CA ASP A 31 -8.79 -8.87 17.47
C ASP A 31 -8.53 -7.38 17.25
N LEU A 32 -7.52 -7.04 16.43
CA LEU A 32 -7.25 -5.66 16.04
C LEU A 32 -8.41 -5.09 15.22
N ILE A 33 -8.94 -5.85 14.26
CA ILE A 33 -10.10 -5.44 13.46
C ILE A 33 -11.31 -5.19 14.37
N MET A 34 -11.61 -6.14 15.27
CA MET A 34 -12.70 -6.01 16.24
C MET A 34 -12.52 -4.78 17.16
N LYS A 35 -11.29 -4.50 17.58
CA LYS A 35 -10.95 -3.32 18.38
C LYS A 35 -11.18 -2.03 17.59
N MET A 36 -10.73 -1.98 16.33
CA MET A 36 -10.96 -0.82 15.46
C MET A 36 -12.46 -0.57 15.23
N THR A 37 -13.28 -1.62 15.06
CA THR A 37 -14.74 -1.48 14.94
C THR A 37 -15.36 -0.73 16.12
N LYS A 38 -14.91 -1.06 17.35
CA LYS A 38 -15.44 -0.47 18.59
C LYS A 38 -14.95 0.95 18.83
N GLU A 39 -13.67 1.20 18.58
CA GLU A 39 -13.04 2.49 18.85
C GLU A 39 -13.34 3.53 17.76
N ASN A 40 -13.34 3.13 16.49
CA ASN A 40 -13.52 4.02 15.35
C ASN A 40 -14.02 3.26 14.10
N SER A 41 -15.35 3.08 14.03
CA SER A 41 -16.01 2.40 12.91
C SER A 41 -15.77 3.07 11.55
N THR A 42 -15.65 4.40 11.53
CA THR A 42 -15.32 5.15 10.31
C THR A 42 -13.93 4.82 9.80
N ALA A 43 -12.94 4.71 10.70
CA ALA A 43 -11.59 4.30 10.32
C ALA A 43 -11.57 2.88 9.74
N LEU A 44 -12.32 1.95 10.34
CA LEU A 44 -12.45 0.61 9.77
C LEU A 44 -13.12 0.63 8.38
N THR A 45 -14.13 1.49 8.18
CA THR A 45 -14.78 1.64 6.87
C THR A 45 -13.80 2.13 5.81
N VAL A 46 -12.99 3.14 6.14
CA VAL A 46 -11.92 3.64 5.26
C VAL A 46 -10.89 2.54 4.98
N PHE A 47 -10.46 1.79 6.00
CA PHE A 47 -9.53 0.69 5.84
C PHE A 47 -10.06 -0.39 4.89
N LEU A 48 -11.28 -0.87 5.11
CA LEU A 48 -11.90 -1.89 4.26
C LEU A 48 -12.13 -1.39 2.83
N TRP A 49 -12.42 -0.11 2.66
CA TRP A 49 -12.51 0.51 1.34
C TRP A 49 -11.16 0.47 0.61
N ILE A 50 -10.06 0.82 1.30
CA ILE A 50 -8.71 0.72 0.73
C ILE A 50 -8.39 -0.73 0.37
N VAL A 51 -8.66 -1.67 1.28
CA VAL A 51 -8.47 -3.12 1.07
C VAL A 51 -9.26 -3.64 -0.13
N LYS A 52 -10.48 -3.13 -0.35
CA LYS A 52 -11.32 -3.50 -1.49
C LYS A 52 -10.72 -3.06 -2.83
N TYR A 53 -10.01 -1.94 -2.88
CA TYR A 53 -9.49 -1.37 -4.14
C TYR A 53 -7.97 -1.49 -4.32
N MET A 54 -7.22 -1.92 -3.30
CA MET A 54 -5.77 -2.13 -3.39
C MET A 54 -5.41 -3.16 -4.47
N ASP A 55 -4.25 -3.03 -5.09
CA ASP A 55 -3.76 -4.03 -6.04
C ASP A 55 -3.25 -5.29 -5.33
N ASN A 56 -2.73 -6.25 -6.09
CA ASN A 56 -2.12 -7.46 -5.55
C ASN A 56 -0.80 -7.20 -4.79
N ARG A 57 -0.33 -5.95 -4.70
CA ARG A 57 0.83 -5.52 -3.94
C ARG A 57 0.43 -4.88 -2.61
N ASN A 58 -0.82 -5.06 -2.20
CA ASN A 58 -1.38 -4.51 -0.97
C ASN A 58 -1.30 -2.97 -0.89
N ALA A 59 -1.28 -2.28 -2.04
CA ALA A 59 -1.19 -0.83 -2.08
C ALA A 59 -2.31 -0.20 -2.91
N LEU A 60 -2.68 1.03 -2.56
CA LEU A 60 -3.63 1.84 -3.31
C LEU A 60 -3.11 3.27 -3.45
N VAL A 61 -2.99 3.74 -4.69
CA VAL A 61 -2.65 5.14 -4.99
C VAL A 61 -3.93 5.93 -5.18
N VAL A 62 -4.24 6.84 -4.25
CA VAL A 62 -5.47 7.63 -4.28
C VAL A 62 -5.35 8.89 -3.42
N SER A 63 -6.11 9.94 -3.73
CA SER A 63 -6.19 11.12 -2.87
C SER A 63 -7.18 10.91 -1.72
N GLN A 64 -6.98 11.58 -0.58
CA GLN A 64 -7.95 11.54 0.52
C GLN A 64 -9.31 12.12 0.12
N GLN A 65 -9.31 13.06 -0.83
CA GLN A 65 -10.53 13.66 -1.37
C GLN A 65 -11.37 12.63 -2.13
N ALA A 66 -10.74 11.80 -2.98
CA ALA A 66 -11.46 10.75 -3.71
C ALA A 66 -12.02 9.66 -2.78
N ILE A 67 -11.30 9.32 -1.70
CA ILE A 67 -11.83 8.43 -0.65
C ILE A 67 -13.08 9.06 -0.01
N ALA A 68 -13.00 10.35 0.33
CA ALA A 68 -14.07 11.09 0.98
C ALA A 68 -15.33 11.11 0.09
N GLU A 69 -15.17 11.44 -1.19
CA GLU A 69 -16.24 11.42 -2.19
C GLU A 69 -16.84 10.02 -2.36
N SER A 70 -16.00 8.99 -2.48
CA SER A 70 -16.49 7.61 -2.64
C SER A 70 -17.27 7.09 -1.43
N LEU A 71 -16.99 7.59 -0.23
CA LEU A 71 -17.64 7.17 1.00
C LEU A 71 -18.71 8.16 1.50
N GLY A 72 -18.93 9.28 0.81
CA GLY A 72 -19.84 10.34 1.26
C GLY A 72 -19.39 10.99 2.58
N LEU A 73 -18.09 11.05 2.83
CA LEU A 73 -17.50 11.61 4.04
C LEU A 73 -16.90 13.00 3.79
N HIS A 74 -16.72 13.76 4.86
CA HIS A 74 -15.90 14.96 4.79
C HIS A 74 -14.42 14.58 4.71
N LYS A 75 -13.62 15.33 3.93
CA LYS A 75 -12.17 15.09 3.77
C LYS A 75 -11.43 15.01 5.12
N ASN A 76 -11.78 15.88 6.07
CA ASN A 76 -11.19 15.86 7.41
C ASN A 76 -11.49 14.57 8.18
N THR A 77 -12.67 13.96 7.96
CA THR A 77 -13.02 12.68 8.57
C THR A 77 -12.12 11.57 8.05
N VAL A 78 -11.84 11.56 6.74
CA VAL A 78 -10.90 10.61 6.12
C VAL A 78 -9.48 10.84 6.65
N TYR A 79 -9.05 12.08 6.80
CA TYR A 79 -7.74 12.42 7.39
C TYR A 79 -7.59 11.84 8.82
N LEU A 80 -8.58 12.07 9.70
CA LEU A 80 -8.57 11.55 11.07
C LEU A 80 -8.62 10.01 11.11
N ALA A 81 -9.41 9.40 10.24
CA ALA A 81 -9.45 7.95 10.06
C ALA A 81 -8.07 7.39 9.69
N ILE A 82 -7.40 7.99 8.70
CA ILE A 82 -6.06 7.59 8.27
C ILE A 82 -5.05 7.75 9.41
N LYS A 83 -5.12 8.86 10.16
CA LYS A 83 -4.25 9.07 11.33
C LYS A 83 -4.40 7.95 12.36
N TYR A 84 -5.64 7.60 12.70
CA TYR A 84 -5.95 6.48 13.60
C TYR A 84 -5.40 5.14 13.06
N LEU A 85 -5.58 4.86 11.77
CA LEU A 85 -5.08 3.62 11.15
C LEU A 85 -3.54 3.54 11.14
N LYS A 86 -2.84 4.68 10.98
CA LYS A 86 -1.39 4.75 11.14
C LYS A 86 -0.97 4.44 12.57
N GLU A 87 -1.64 5.02 13.56
CA GLU A 87 -1.35 4.78 14.99
C GLU A 87 -1.55 3.30 15.37
N LYS A 88 -2.57 2.63 14.80
CA LYS A 88 -2.81 1.19 14.97
C LYS A 88 -1.91 0.28 14.13
N LYS A 89 -0.98 0.85 13.34
CA LYS A 89 -0.12 0.12 12.40
C LYS A 89 -0.90 -0.73 11.39
N ALA A 90 -2.12 -0.30 11.06
CA ALA A 90 -2.98 -0.97 10.08
C ALA A 90 -2.57 -0.65 8.64
N LEU A 91 -2.03 0.55 8.41
CA LEU A 91 -1.48 0.96 7.12
C LEU A 91 -0.32 1.95 7.29
N THR A 92 0.45 2.09 6.22
CA THR A 92 1.41 3.18 6.02
C THR A 92 0.92 4.08 4.89
N VAL A 93 1.13 5.38 5.02
CA VAL A 93 0.93 6.35 3.93
C VAL A 93 2.30 6.76 3.44
N LEU A 94 2.53 6.66 2.14
CA LEU A 94 3.71 7.18 1.46
C LEU A 94 3.26 8.25 0.47
N ARG A 95 4.15 9.19 0.15
CA ARG A 95 3.85 10.22 -0.85
C ARG A 95 4.55 9.93 -2.17
N SER A 96 3.84 10.16 -3.27
CA SER A 96 4.42 10.26 -4.61
C SER A 96 3.90 11.55 -5.24
N SER A 97 4.78 12.55 -5.36
CA SER A 97 4.43 13.90 -5.78
C SER A 97 3.20 14.45 -5.02
N ASN A 98 2.06 14.66 -5.70
CA ASN A 98 0.82 15.20 -5.12
C ASN A 98 -0.19 14.15 -4.62
N THR A 99 0.10 12.85 -4.73
CA THR A 99 -0.84 11.78 -4.37
C THR A 99 -0.31 10.87 -3.27
N ASN A 100 -1.21 10.31 -2.47
CA ASN A 100 -0.89 9.39 -1.39
C ASN A 100 -0.95 7.94 -1.89
N ILE A 101 -0.04 7.13 -1.36
CA ILE A 101 0.02 5.69 -1.54
C ILE A 101 -0.28 5.06 -0.18
N PHE A 102 -1.40 4.35 -0.09
CA PHE A 102 -1.81 3.63 1.11
C PHE A 102 -1.34 2.18 0.99
N ALA A 103 -0.35 1.80 1.79
CA ALA A 103 0.15 0.43 1.86
C ALA A 103 -0.45 -0.27 3.09
N ILE A 104 -1.20 -1.34 2.87
CA ILE A 104 -1.84 -2.12 3.93
C ILE A 104 -0.82 -3.06 4.57
N ASN A 105 -0.88 -3.21 5.90
CA ASN A 105 -0.04 -4.16 6.61
C ASN A 105 -0.38 -5.60 6.19
N ALA A 106 0.58 -6.26 5.54
CA ALA A 106 0.42 -7.62 5.02
C ALA A 106 0.23 -8.69 6.09
N GLN A 107 0.58 -8.40 7.35
CA GLN A 107 0.25 -9.29 8.47
C GLN A 107 -1.25 -9.24 8.78
N ILE A 108 -1.96 -8.15 8.45
CA ILE A 108 -3.40 -8.02 8.71
C ILE A 108 -4.23 -8.56 7.54
N ALA A 109 -3.91 -8.11 6.32
CA ALA A 109 -4.68 -8.44 5.12
C ALA A 109 -3.77 -8.69 3.92
N TRP A 110 -4.13 -9.62 3.02
CA TRP A 110 -3.36 -9.98 1.83
C TRP A 110 -4.25 -10.27 0.63
N ARG A 111 -3.86 -9.81 -0.57
CA ARG A 111 -4.68 -9.93 -1.80
C ARG A 111 -4.16 -10.92 -2.85
N ASP A 112 -2.96 -11.48 -2.68
CA ASP A 112 -2.38 -12.44 -3.63
C ASP A 112 -2.35 -13.88 -3.07
N SER A 113 -1.83 -14.83 -3.85
CA SER A 113 -1.68 -16.22 -3.47
C SER A 113 -0.62 -16.44 -2.37
N ALA A 114 -0.71 -17.57 -1.66
CA ALA A 114 0.25 -17.95 -0.63
C ALA A 114 1.67 -18.22 -1.19
N ASP A 115 1.79 -18.64 -2.45
CA ASP A 115 3.08 -18.86 -3.10
C ASP A 115 3.82 -17.53 -3.40
N ALA A 116 3.06 -16.45 -3.68
CA ALA A 116 3.58 -15.09 -3.76
C ALA A 116 4.09 -14.56 -2.40
N LYS A 117 3.77 -15.23 -1.28
CA LYS A 117 4.22 -14.85 0.07
C LYS A 117 5.67 -15.25 0.35
N LYS A 118 6.20 -16.31 -0.28
CA LYS A 118 7.62 -16.72 -0.16
C LYS A 118 8.58 -15.73 -0.82
N PHE A 119 8.07 -14.99 -1.80
CA PHE A 119 8.70 -13.82 -2.39
C PHE A 119 7.88 -12.59 -2.04
N ALA A 120 7.73 -12.29 -0.74
CA ALA A 120 7.23 -10.98 -0.28
C ALA A 120 8.19 -9.83 -0.66
N HIS A 121 8.70 -9.83 -1.90
CA HIS A 121 9.06 -8.64 -2.60
C HIS A 121 7.77 -7.83 -2.75
N PHE A 122 7.71 -6.75 -1.97
CA PHE A 122 6.95 -5.56 -2.29
C PHE A 122 7.43 -5.04 -3.66
N ASP A 123 7.08 -5.70 -4.76
CA ASP A 123 7.45 -5.25 -6.11
C ASP A 123 6.52 -4.14 -6.57
N ALA A 124 6.17 -3.21 -5.66
CA ALA A 124 5.67 -1.93 -6.10
C ALA A 124 6.90 -1.16 -6.59
N LYS A 125 7.14 -1.13 -7.91
CA LYS A 125 8.04 -0.16 -8.53
C LYS A 125 7.46 1.24 -8.32
N VAL A 126 7.69 1.80 -7.15
CA VAL A 126 7.33 3.17 -6.80
C VAL A 126 8.63 3.93 -6.66
N TYR A 127 8.88 4.79 -7.64
CA TYR A 127 9.95 5.78 -7.52
C TYR A 127 9.50 6.83 -6.51
N ILE A 128 10.17 6.84 -5.35
CA ILE A 128 9.91 7.78 -4.27
C ILE A 128 11.22 8.53 -4.02
N SER A 129 11.18 9.85 -4.12
CA SER A 129 12.31 10.68 -3.69
C SER A 129 12.27 10.84 -2.17
N GLU A 130 13.42 10.68 -1.51
CA GLU A 130 13.56 10.98 -0.07
C GLU A 130 13.15 12.43 0.24
N SER A 131 13.41 13.36 -0.68
CA SER A 131 13.02 14.78 -0.55
C SER A 131 11.50 15.02 -0.58
N GLU A 132 10.71 14.05 -1.03
CA GLU A 132 9.25 14.14 -1.07
C GLU A 132 8.59 13.63 0.22
N GLN A 133 9.38 13.04 1.13
CA GLN A 133 8.89 12.56 2.43
C GLN A 133 9.08 13.65 3.50
N HIS A 134 8.05 13.87 4.33
CA HIS A 134 8.20 14.74 5.50
C HIS A 134 8.91 14.00 6.63
N GLU A 135 9.74 14.70 7.42
CA GLU A 135 10.47 14.13 8.55
C GLU A 135 9.55 13.51 9.61
N ASP A 136 8.30 13.98 9.70
CA ASP A 136 7.27 13.48 10.62
C ASP A 136 6.62 12.16 10.16
N GLU A 137 6.92 11.67 8.95
CA GLU A 137 6.38 10.42 8.44
C GLU A 137 7.25 9.24 8.89
N ALA A 138 6.72 8.46 9.85
CA ALA A 138 7.39 7.30 10.42
C ALA A 138 8.01 6.40 9.33
N LYS A 139 9.31 6.11 9.49
CA LYS A 139 9.97 5.10 8.68
C LYS A 139 9.14 3.81 8.75
N PRO A 140 8.92 3.16 7.61
CA PRO A 140 8.13 1.93 7.55
C PRO A 140 8.67 0.92 8.55
N LEU A 141 7.78 0.33 9.34
CA LEU A 141 8.11 -0.57 10.46
C LEU A 141 8.52 -1.99 10.00
N TYR A 142 8.83 -2.16 8.71
CA TYR A 142 9.21 -3.42 8.09
C TYR A 142 10.31 -3.20 7.06
N ASP A 143 11.12 -4.24 6.82
CA ASP A 143 12.29 -4.19 5.96
C ASP A 143 11.88 -3.87 4.50
N LYS A 144 12.56 -2.89 3.90
CA LYS A 144 12.33 -2.45 2.52
C LYS A 144 13.63 -2.56 1.76
N GLN A 145 13.71 -3.49 0.81
CA GLN A 145 14.73 -3.42 -0.23
C GLN A 145 14.30 -2.32 -1.23
N LEU A 146 14.61 -1.07 -0.88
CA LEU A 146 14.35 0.13 -1.69
C LEU A 146 15.35 0.16 -2.85
N VAL A 147 14.94 -0.32 -4.02
CA VAL A 147 15.80 -0.29 -5.21
C VAL A 147 15.86 1.15 -5.73
N GLY A 148 17.05 1.77 -5.62
CA GLY A 148 17.42 2.98 -6.35
C GLY A 148 17.58 4.24 -5.50
N HIS A 149 18.68 4.36 -4.76
CA HIS A 149 19.14 5.67 -4.28
C HIS A 149 19.64 6.49 -5.48
N VAL A 150 18.87 7.50 -5.90
CA VAL A 150 19.37 8.49 -6.85
C VAL A 150 20.23 9.49 -6.07
N LYS A 151 21.56 9.33 -6.11
CA LYS A 151 22.48 10.43 -5.78
C LYS A 151 22.43 11.46 -6.90
N GLN A 152 22.10 12.72 -6.59
CA GLN A 152 22.39 13.81 -7.53
C GLN A 152 23.89 13.81 -7.82
N ARG A 153 24.29 13.53 -9.07
CA ARG A 153 25.65 13.80 -9.53
C ARG A 153 25.82 15.31 -9.59
N SER A 154 26.76 15.86 -8.84
CA SER A 154 27.17 17.25 -9.05
C SER A 154 27.78 17.37 -10.45
N THR A 155 27.16 18.16 -11.32
CA THR A 155 27.80 18.58 -12.56
C THR A 155 28.92 19.53 -12.20
N LYS A 156 30.18 19.07 -12.30
CA LYS A 156 31.34 19.98 -12.27
C LYS A 156 31.17 21.00 -13.41
N LYS A 157 31.07 22.29 -13.06
CA LYS A 157 31.19 23.39 -14.04
C LYS A 157 32.53 23.21 -14.77
N ARG A 158 32.48 22.97 -16.07
CA ARG A 158 33.65 23.00 -16.94
C ARG A 158 34.02 24.48 -17.08
N ILE A 159 35.05 24.92 -16.35
CA ILE A 159 35.68 26.22 -16.60
C ILE A 159 36.32 26.09 -17.99
N LYS A 160 35.88 26.92 -18.94
CA LYS A 160 36.57 27.09 -20.21
C LYS A 160 37.73 28.04 -19.93
N ASP A 161 38.94 27.50 -19.86
CA ASP A 161 40.13 28.33 -19.96
C ASP A 161 40.26 28.78 -21.42
N ILE A 162 40.28 30.09 -21.61
CA ILE A 162 40.52 30.77 -22.88
C ILE A 162 42.03 31.00 -22.92
N GLY A 163 42.69 30.41 -23.91
CA GLY A 163 44.09 30.63 -24.28
C GLY A 163 44.25 30.37 -25.76
#